data_AF-M0MTB7-F1
#
_entry.id   AF-M0MTB7-F1
#
_cell.length_a   1.000
_cell.length_b   1.000
_cell.length_c   1.000
_cell.angle_alpha   90.00
_cell.angle_beta   90.00
_cell.angle_gamma   90.00
#
_symmetry.space_group_name_H-M   'P 1'
#
loop_
_entity.id
_entity.type
_entity.pdbx_description
1 polymer ?
#
loop_
_entity_poly.entity_id
_entity_poly.type
_entity_poly.pdbx_seq_one_letter_code
_entity_poly.pdbx_strand_id
1 'polypeptide(L)'
;MTYCSLTSQRAYRRVAKPSNEVDLSSLEQVIIGGSAAPESVVRRFDELGVDVLHAWGMTEMSPIGSVARLKNGMDEWDDTDRYAKRAKQGLMVPGLEFKVIDEDDDEIDWDGEEFGELWVRGPWVTTEYFERPEANAEDFEDGWLKTGDVVSVDPDGYIEIVDRAKDVIKSGGEWISSVELENALMAHDDVSEATVVGVPHEKWQERPVAFVVAGEERDSLKDELIDLVAEDYPKWWVPDDVLFIDEVPKTATGKFSKKDLREEYSDESLIAGKAPEEAAPESD
;
A
#
# COMPACT_ATOMS: atom_id res chain seq x y z
N MET A 1 18.18 -23.13 15.45
CA MET A 1 17.75 -21.76 15.14
C MET A 1 18.50 -21.25 13.91
N THR A 2 17.98 -21.65 12.75
CA THR A 2 18.46 -21.20 11.43
C THR A 2 17.49 -20.12 10.95
N TYR A 3 18.03 -18.95 10.60
CA TYR A 3 17.27 -17.82 10.06
C TYR A 3 17.67 -17.57 8.61
N CYS A 4 16.69 -17.23 7.77
CA CYS A 4 16.92 -16.84 6.38
C CYS A 4 16.18 -15.54 6.08
N SER A 5 16.83 -14.59 5.42
CA SER A 5 16.20 -13.35 4.95
C SER A 5 15.91 -13.44 3.45
N LEU A 6 14.67 -13.15 3.05
CA LEU A 6 14.23 -13.13 1.66
C LEU A 6 13.67 -11.75 1.31
N THR A 7 14.24 -11.10 0.29
CA THR A 7 13.89 -9.73 -0.11
C THR A 7 13.14 -9.64 -1.44
N SER A 8 12.89 -10.78 -2.10
CA SER A 8 12.27 -10.83 -3.41
C SER A 8 11.03 -11.71 -3.40
N GLN A 9 9.91 -11.16 -3.91
CA GLN A 9 8.67 -11.90 -4.11
C GLN A 9 8.88 -13.19 -4.91
N ARG A 10 9.78 -13.17 -5.89
CA ARG A 10 10.13 -14.36 -6.69
C ARG A 10 10.85 -15.43 -5.87
N ALA A 11 11.68 -15.03 -4.91
CA ALA A 11 12.47 -15.95 -4.10
C ALA A 11 11.58 -16.73 -3.13
N TYR A 12 10.74 -16.05 -2.35
CA TYR A 12 9.88 -16.75 -1.38
C TYR A 12 8.71 -17.48 -2.06
N ARG A 13 8.13 -16.95 -3.16
CA ARG A 13 7.09 -17.67 -3.91
C ARG A 13 7.61 -18.97 -4.53
N ARG A 14 8.91 -19.04 -4.87
CA ARG A 14 9.53 -20.27 -5.37
C ARG A 14 9.67 -21.32 -4.28
N VAL A 15 10.00 -20.91 -3.06
CA VAL A 15 10.12 -21.80 -1.89
C VAL A 15 8.74 -22.29 -1.44
N ALA A 16 7.76 -21.41 -1.46
CA ALA A 16 6.38 -21.68 -1.07
C ALA A 16 5.60 -22.58 -2.06
N LYS A 17 6.14 -22.90 -3.24
CA LYS A 17 5.41 -23.71 -4.24
C LYS A 17 5.02 -25.09 -3.69
N PRO A 18 3.80 -25.59 -3.95
CA PRO A 18 3.37 -26.93 -3.56
C PRO A 18 4.30 -28.05 -4.06
N SER A 19 4.93 -27.86 -5.22
CA SER A 19 5.83 -28.82 -5.86
C SER A 19 7.28 -28.75 -5.38
N ASN A 20 7.59 -27.95 -4.36
CA ASN A 20 8.96 -27.80 -3.88
C ASN A 20 9.33 -28.98 -2.96
N GLU A 21 10.30 -29.79 -3.37
CA GLU A 21 10.76 -31.02 -2.66
C GLU A 21 11.91 -30.75 -1.68
N VAL A 22 12.24 -29.48 -1.39
CA VAL A 22 13.36 -29.12 -0.52
C VAL A 22 13.00 -29.35 0.95
N ASP A 23 13.90 -30.02 1.67
CA ASP A 23 13.78 -30.22 3.12
C ASP A 23 14.03 -28.91 3.88
N LEU A 24 12.98 -28.39 4.52
CA LEU A 24 13.01 -27.18 5.33
C LEU A 24 12.97 -27.48 6.84
N SER A 25 13.12 -28.73 7.27
CA SER A 25 12.97 -29.15 8.67
C SER A 25 13.95 -28.48 9.66
N SER A 26 15.03 -27.88 9.16
CA SER A 26 16.01 -27.13 9.97
C SER A 26 15.79 -25.62 10.00
N LEU A 27 14.85 -25.12 9.20
CA LEU A 27 14.50 -23.71 9.09
C LEU A 27 13.36 -23.40 10.07
N GLU A 28 13.61 -22.54 11.04
CA GLU A 28 12.61 -22.20 12.06
C GLU A 28 11.84 -20.93 11.70
N GLN A 29 12.51 -19.95 11.10
CA GLN A 29 11.91 -18.68 10.74
C GLN A 29 12.54 -18.09 9.47
N VAL A 30 11.69 -17.46 8.65
CA VAL A 30 12.07 -16.66 7.48
C VAL A 30 11.68 -15.22 7.73
N ILE A 31 12.60 -14.30 7.48
CA ILE A 31 12.33 -12.86 7.50
C ILE A 31 12.06 -12.42 6.08
N ILE A 32 10.89 -11.83 5.83
CA ILE A 32 10.52 -11.25 4.55
C ILE A 32 10.48 -9.73 4.71
N GLY A 33 11.14 -8.99 3.81
CA GLY A 33 11.13 -7.53 3.84
C GLY A 33 11.46 -6.93 2.48
N GLY A 34 11.23 -5.63 2.32
CA GLY A 34 11.41 -4.92 1.04
C GLY A 34 10.31 -5.18 0.00
N SER A 35 9.32 -6.01 0.34
CA SER A 35 8.09 -6.23 -0.41
C SER A 35 7.01 -6.77 0.53
N ALA A 36 5.74 -6.54 0.22
CA ALA A 36 4.63 -7.14 0.96
C ALA A 36 4.79 -8.66 1.13
N ALA A 37 4.33 -9.18 2.26
CA ALA A 37 4.23 -10.60 2.56
C ALA A 37 2.75 -11.00 2.60
N PRO A 38 2.14 -11.38 1.47
CA PRO A 38 0.72 -11.70 1.41
C PRO A 38 0.39 -12.86 2.37
N GLU A 39 -0.81 -12.82 2.94
CA GLU A 39 -1.31 -13.86 3.85
C GLU A 39 -1.12 -15.28 3.30
N SER A 40 -1.40 -15.50 2.00
CA SER A 40 -1.24 -16.80 1.35
C SER A 40 0.19 -17.35 1.44
N VAL A 41 1.20 -16.49 1.45
CA VAL A 41 2.60 -16.85 1.62
C VAL A 41 2.89 -17.18 3.08
N VAL A 42 2.38 -16.37 4.02
CA VAL A 42 2.53 -16.60 5.47
C VAL A 42 1.93 -17.96 5.85
N ARG A 43 0.67 -18.22 5.45
CA ARG A 43 -0.01 -19.51 5.64
C ARG A 43 0.79 -20.68 5.10
N ARG A 44 1.36 -20.51 3.90
CA ARG A 44 2.10 -21.58 3.24
C ARG A 44 3.39 -21.95 3.96
N PHE A 45 4.10 -21.00 4.54
CA PHE A 45 5.28 -21.30 5.36
C PHE A 45 4.89 -21.92 6.71
N ASP A 46 3.79 -21.49 7.31
CA ASP A 46 3.24 -22.09 8.53
C ASP A 46 2.88 -23.58 8.31
N GLU A 47 2.27 -23.93 7.18
CA GLU A 47 2.01 -25.34 6.78
C GLU A 47 3.29 -26.18 6.71
N LEU A 48 4.43 -25.54 6.41
CA LEU A 48 5.75 -26.17 6.35
C LEU A 48 6.47 -26.15 7.72
N GLY A 49 5.83 -25.62 8.77
CA GLY A 49 6.39 -25.50 10.11
C GLY A 49 7.43 -24.38 10.25
N VAL A 50 7.41 -23.40 9.34
CA VAL A 50 8.36 -22.28 9.30
C VAL A 50 7.63 -20.98 9.58
N ASP A 51 8.06 -20.25 10.61
CA ASP A 51 7.45 -18.95 10.92
C ASP A 51 7.89 -17.86 9.92
N VAL A 52 6.96 -17.02 9.48
CA VAL A 52 7.26 -15.85 8.67
C VAL A 52 7.20 -14.60 9.52
N LEU A 53 8.33 -13.89 9.59
CA LEU A 53 8.42 -12.56 10.17
C LEU A 53 8.47 -11.54 9.03
N HIS A 54 7.35 -10.90 8.73
CA HIS A 54 7.34 -9.74 7.84
C HIS A 54 7.98 -8.55 8.57
N ALA A 55 8.92 -7.90 7.92
CA ALA A 55 9.65 -6.74 8.42
C ALA A 55 9.59 -5.63 7.39
N TRP A 56 9.13 -4.47 7.82
CA TRP A 56 9.21 -3.25 7.04
C TRP A 56 10.32 -2.34 7.57
N GLY A 57 10.88 -1.56 6.67
CA GLY A 57 11.81 -0.49 6.98
C GLY A 57 12.54 -0.03 5.73
N MET A 58 13.39 0.98 5.94
CA MET A 58 14.11 1.66 4.87
C MET A 58 15.56 1.90 5.28
N THR A 59 16.39 2.29 4.31
CA THR A 59 17.84 2.47 4.52
C THR A 59 18.12 3.49 5.62
N GLU A 60 17.29 4.53 5.67
CA GLU A 60 17.31 5.67 6.57
C GLU A 60 17.04 5.27 8.03
N MET A 61 16.57 4.04 8.28
CA MET A 61 16.22 3.54 9.62
C MET A 61 17.04 2.32 10.05
N SER A 62 18.09 1.96 9.30
CA SER A 62 19.06 0.92 9.65
C SER A 62 18.52 -0.45 10.09
N PRO A 63 17.98 -1.28 9.18
CA PRO A 63 17.05 -1.00 8.11
C PRO A 63 15.61 -1.42 8.47
N ILE A 64 15.34 -1.75 9.75
CA ILE A 64 14.05 -2.29 10.22
C ILE A 64 13.33 -1.23 11.05
N GLY A 65 12.12 -0.88 10.63
CA GLY A 65 11.20 0.00 11.35
C GLY A 65 10.14 -0.77 12.12
N SER A 66 9.48 -1.74 11.50
CA SER A 66 8.41 -2.52 12.13
C SER A 66 8.48 -4.00 11.77
N VAL A 67 7.85 -4.83 12.61
CA VAL A 67 7.76 -6.28 12.39
C VAL A 67 6.38 -6.83 12.75
N ALA A 68 5.87 -7.74 11.93
CA ALA A 68 4.55 -8.36 12.08
C ALA A 68 4.56 -9.52 13.08
N ARG A 69 4.81 -9.20 14.36
CA ARG A 69 4.69 -10.15 15.47
C ARG A 69 3.33 -10.02 16.12
N LEU A 70 2.72 -11.14 16.50
CA LEU A 70 1.52 -11.16 17.33
C LEU A 70 1.85 -10.64 18.75
N LYS A 71 0.93 -9.84 19.33
CA LYS A 71 1.02 -9.48 20.75
C LYS A 71 0.68 -10.68 21.61
N ASN A 72 1.06 -10.60 22.89
CA ASN A 72 0.70 -11.62 23.87
C ASN A 72 -0.82 -11.83 23.91
N GLY A 73 -1.25 -13.09 23.84
CA GLY A 73 -2.67 -13.49 23.82
C GLY A 73 -3.29 -13.58 22.43
N MET A 74 -2.69 -12.95 21.41
CA MET A 74 -3.19 -13.05 20.03
C MET A 74 -2.89 -14.41 19.40
N ASP A 75 -1.95 -15.18 19.94
CA ASP A 75 -1.69 -16.57 19.49
C ASP A 75 -2.89 -17.50 19.69
N GLU A 76 -3.82 -17.13 20.57
CA GLU A 76 -5.05 -17.89 20.88
C GLU A 76 -6.26 -17.45 20.03
N TRP A 77 -6.11 -16.41 19.20
CA TRP A 77 -7.14 -15.97 18.27
C TRP A 77 -7.37 -17.02 17.18
N ASP A 78 -8.48 -16.91 16.45
CA ASP A 78 -8.67 -17.76 15.28
C ASP A 78 -7.64 -17.45 14.19
N ASP A 79 -7.47 -18.41 13.29
CA ASP A 79 -6.44 -18.31 12.27
C ASP A 79 -6.63 -17.08 11.37
N THR A 80 -7.87 -16.70 11.02
CA THR A 80 -8.14 -15.56 10.13
C THR A 80 -7.56 -14.27 10.72
N ASP A 81 -7.90 -13.97 11.97
CA ASP A 81 -7.44 -12.75 12.64
C ASP A 81 -5.91 -12.76 12.84
N ARG A 82 -5.34 -13.92 13.18
CA ARG A 82 -3.88 -14.08 13.34
C ARG A 82 -3.13 -13.82 12.04
N TYR A 83 -3.62 -14.36 10.93
CA TYR A 83 -2.98 -14.18 9.64
C TYR A 83 -3.16 -12.76 9.10
N ALA A 84 -4.31 -12.12 9.33
CA ALA A 84 -4.52 -10.71 9.01
C ALA A 84 -3.45 -9.82 9.67
N LYS A 85 -3.21 -9.99 10.98
CA LYS A 85 -2.15 -9.23 11.69
C LYS A 85 -0.73 -9.54 11.20
N ARG A 86 -0.45 -10.79 10.81
CA ARG A 86 0.88 -11.21 10.32
C ARG A 86 1.15 -10.76 8.88
N ALA A 87 0.11 -10.42 8.11
CA ALA A 87 0.25 -9.89 6.76
C ALA A 87 0.59 -8.38 6.74
N LYS A 88 0.25 -7.63 7.80
CA LYS A 88 0.58 -6.21 7.97
C LYS A 88 2.09 -5.96 8.09
N GLN A 89 2.53 -4.70 8.08
CA GLN A 89 3.92 -4.32 8.35
C GLN A 89 4.27 -4.46 9.84
N GLY A 90 3.26 -4.36 10.69
CA GLY A 90 3.34 -4.80 12.07
C GLY A 90 3.61 -3.69 13.07
N LEU A 91 4.20 -4.06 14.19
CA LEU A 91 4.45 -3.16 15.31
C LEU A 91 5.82 -2.49 15.15
N MET A 92 5.87 -1.19 15.44
CA MET A 92 7.12 -0.43 15.48
C MET A 92 8.12 -1.06 16.45
N VAL A 93 9.39 -1.18 16.05
CA VAL A 93 10.40 -1.83 16.89
C VAL A 93 10.75 -0.97 18.12
N PRO A 94 11.08 -1.59 19.27
CA PRO A 94 11.42 -0.84 20.47
C PRO A 94 12.58 0.14 20.25
N GLY A 95 12.41 1.37 20.71
CA GLY A 95 13.40 2.45 20.58
C GLY A 95 13.15 3.37 19.38
N LEU A 96 12.22 3.02 18.49
CA LEU A 96 11.65 3.95 17.52
C LEU A 96 10.33 4.52 18.05
N GLU A 97 10.11 5.79 17.75
CA GLU A 97 8.85 6.51 17.93
C GLU A 97 8.26 6.75 16.55
N PHE A 98 6.95 6.64 16.41
CA PHE A 98 6.26 6.97 15.17
C PHE A 98 5.02 7.81 15.46
N LYS A 99 4.60 8.57 14.47
CA LYS A 99 3.30 9.24 14.38
C LYS A 99 2.82 9.15 12.94
N VAL A 100 1.53 9.31 12.74
CA VAL A 100 0.92 9.27 11.40
C VAL A 100 0.17 10.58 11.22
N ILE A 101 0.59 11.36 10.23
CA ILE A 101 0.12 12.74 10.03
C ILE A 101 -0.75 12.82 8.79
N ASP A 102 -1.96 13.36 8.94
CA ASP A 102 -2.90 13.55 7.84
C ASP A 102 -2.51 14.73 6.92
N GLU A 103 -3.48 15.21 6.14
CA GLU A 103 -3.28 16.31 5.20
C GLU A 103 -3.36 17.71 5.80
N ASP A 104 -3.95 17.81 6.99
CA ASP A 104 -4.13 19.04 7.75
C ASP A 104 -3.01 19.23 8.80
N ASP A 105 -1.96 18.39 8.72
CA ASP A 105 -0.82 18.33 9.65
C ASP A 105 -1.18 17.86 11.08
N ASP A 106 -2.33 17.19 11.24
CA ASP A 106 -2.79 16.61 12.50
C ASP A 106 -2.44 15.11 12.60
N GLU A 107 -2.33 14.60 13.83
CA GLU A 107 -2.06 13.17 14.06
C GLU A 107 -3.38 12.39 14.05
N ILE A 108 -3.45 11.34 13.23
CA ILE A 108 -4.66 10.50 13.09
C ILE A 108 -4.91 9.62 14.31
N ASP A 109 -6.16 9.21 14.49
CA ASP A 109 -6.52 8.18 15.44
C ASP A 109 -6.10 6.78 14.96
N TRP A 110 -5.88 5.86 15.90
CA TRP A 110 -5.50 4.47 15.60
C TRP A 110 -6.75 3.58 15.51
N ASP A 111 -7.62 3.85 14.55
CA ASP A 111 -8.85 3.10 14.30
C ASP A 111 -8.72 2.08 13.15
N GLY A 112 -7.71 2.25 12.30
CA GLY A 112 -7.46 1.43 11.11
C GLY A 112 -8.18 1.92 9.86
N GLU A 113 -8.92 3.02 9.95
CA GLU A 113 -9.71 3.63 8.87
C GLU A 113 -9.04 4.91 8.36
N GLU A 114 -8.52 5.74 9.27
CA GLU A 114 -7.82 6.98 8.92
C GLU A 114 -6.44 6.71 8.29
N PHE A 115 -6.06 7.58 7.35
CA PHE A 115 -4.79 7.49 6.63
C PHE A 115 -3.95 8.74 6.85
N GLY A 116 -2.64 8.54 7.01
CA GLY A 116 -1.69 9.64 7.04
C GLY A 116 -0.28 9.19 6.67
N GLU A 117 0.62 10.15 6.53
CA GLU A 117 2.03 9.90 6.27
C GLU A 117 2.72 9.39 7.54
N LEU A 118 3.40 8.26 7.43
CA LEU A 118 4.18 7.70 8.54
C LEU A 118 5.46 8.51 8.76
N TRP A 119 5.60 9.07 9.94
CA TRP A 119 6.80 9.77 10.38
C TRP A 119 7.49 8.96 11.46
N VAL A 120 8.81 8.82 11.39
CA VAL A 120 9.57 8.01 12.34
C VAL A 120 10.77 8.76 12.91
N ARG A 121 11.02 8.56 14.20
CA ARG A 121 12.17 9.10 14.93
C ARG A 121 12.81 8.01 15.77
N GLY A 122 14.12 8.08 15.92
CA GLY A 122 14.83 7.22 16.87
C GLY A 122 16.34 7.40 16.81
N PRO A 123 17.07 6.75 17.72
CA PRO A 123 18.50 7.00 17.92
C PRO A 123 19.40 6.51 16.77
N TRP A 124 18.88 5.68 15.86
CA TRP A 124 19.58 5.20 14.66
C TRP A 124 18.89 5.59 13.35
N VAL A 125 17.89 6.48 13.41
CA VAL A 125 17.27 7.07 12.22
C VAL A 125 18.21 8.16 11.69
N THR A 126 18.45 8.16 10.39
CA THR A 126 19.22 9.19 9.69
C THR A 126 18.61 10.57 9.96
N THR A 127 19.44 11.59 10.09
CA THR A 127 18.98 12.97 10.35
C THR A 127 19.10 13.88 9.13
N GLU A 128 19.89 13.47 8.13
CA GLU A 128 20.07 14.18 6.87
C GLU A 128 20.71 13.28 5.81
N TYR A 129 20.44 13.55 4.54
CA TYR A 129 21.22 13.05 3.42
C TYR A 129 22.45 13.93 3.17
N PHE A 130 23.54 13.28 2.79
CA PHE A 130 24.79 13.95 2.44
C PHE A 130 24.65 14.79 1.16
N GLU A 131 24.91 16.10 1.27
CA GLU A 131 24.92 17.06 0.14
C GLU A 131 23.59 17.13 -0.65
N ARG A 132 22.44 16.98 0.05
CA ARG A 132 21.11 17.13 -0.57
C ARG A 132 20.19 18.07 0.24
N PRO A 133 20.46 19.39 0.24
CA PRO A 133 19.74 20.33 1.09
C PRO A 133 18.24 20.40 0.77
N GLU A 134 17.83 20.25 -0.49
CA GLU A 134 16.42 20.27 -0.88
C GLU A 134 15.67 19.06 -0.33
N ALA A 135 16.21 17.84 -0.52
CA ALA A 135 15.62 16.62 0.03
C ALA A 135 15.64 16.63 1.56
N ASN A 136 16.65 17.24 2.18
CA ASN A 136 16.70 17.33 3.65
C ASN A 136 15.60 18.23 4.23
N ALA A 137 15.18 19.27 3.49
CA ALA A 137 14.09 20.14 3.89
C ALA A 137 12.71 19.52 3.67
N GLU A 138 12.61 18.55 2.75
CA GLU A 138 11.39 17.82 2.43
C GLU A 138 11.21 16.62 3.38
N ASP A 139 12.23 15.77 3.51
CA ASP A 139 12.14 14.46 4.15
C ASP A 139 12.38 14.51 5.67
N PHE A 140 12.87 15.62 6.23
CA PHE A 140 13.15 15.72 7.66
C PHE A 140 12.55 16.98 8.29
N GLU A 141 11.87 16.79 9.43
CA GLU A 141 11.23 17.88 10.17
C GLU A 141 11.28 17.62 11.68
N ASP A 142 11.82 18.56 12.45
CA ASP A 142 11.90 18.48 13.93
C ASP A 142 12.46 17.15 14.48
N GLY A 143 13.42 16.56 13.75
CA GLY A 143 14.05 15.28 14.10
C GLY A 143 13.24 14.03 13.72
N TRP A 144 12.14 14.20 13.01
CA TRP A 144 11.38 13.15 12.36
C TRP A 144 11.84 12.96 10.92
N LEU A 145 11.90 11.70 10.49
CA LEU A 145 11.99 11.32 9.09
C LEU A 145 10.57 11.12 8.55
N LYS A 146 10.22 11.86 7.50
CA LYS A 146 9.02 11.60 6.70
C LYS A 146 9.33 10.45 5.75
N THR A 147 8.62 9.33 5.91
CA THR A 147 8.94 8.09 5.17
C THR A 147 8.44 8.12 3.72
N GLY A 148 7.48 8.99 3.44
CA GLY A 148 6.70 8.99 2.21
C GLY A 148 5.83 7.75 2.02
N ASP A 149 5.65 6.92 3.06
CA ASP A 149 4.65 5.85 3.11
C ASP A 149 3.37 6.41 3.78
N VAL A 150 2.23 6.15 3.16
CA VAL A 150 0.91 6.44 3.73
C VAL A 150 0.37 5.17 4.35
N VAL A 151 -0.09 5.29 5.59
CA VAL A 151 -0.45 4.14 6.42
C VAL A 151 -1.75 4.40 7.17
N SER A 152 -2.43 3.31 7.53
CA SER A 152 -3.35 3.29 8.66
C SER A 152 -2.74 2.53 9.83
N VAL A 153 -3.26 2.79 11.02
CA VAL A 153 -2.84 2.12 12.25
C VAL A 153 -4.07 1.60 12.95
N ASP A 154 -4.15 0.28 13.13
CA ASP A 154 -5.32 -0.29 13.80
C ASP A 154 -5.27 -0.09 15.33
N PRO A 155 -6.36 -0.39 16.08
CA PRO A 155 -6.42 -0.20 17.53
C PRO A 155 -5.39 -1.02 18.32
N ASP A 156 -4.79 -2.04 17.70
CA ASP A 156 -3.68 -2.79 18.25
C ASP A 156 -2.32 -2.19 17.89
N GLY A 157 -2.25 -1.04 17.22
CA GLY A 157 -1.02 -0.35 16.84
C GLY A 157 -0.27 -1.01 15.68
N TYR A 158 -0.90 -1.91 14.92
CA TYR A 158 -0.27 -2.50 13.74
C TYR A 158 -0.38 -1.53 12.57
N ILE A 159 0.75 -1.27 11.95
CA ILE A 159 0.87 -0.40 10.78
C ILE A 159 0.53 -1.21 9.53
N GLU A 160 -0.30 -0.63 8.69
CA GLU A 160 -0.65 -1.13 7.37
C GLU A 160 -0.35 -0.06 6.32
N ILE A 161 0.59 -0.35 5.42
CA ILE A 161 0.93 0.56 4.34
C ILE A 161 -0.11 0.44 3.24
N VAL A 162 -0.77 1.55 2.96
CA VAL A 162 -1.80 1.63 1.92
C VAL A 162 -1.25 2.16 0.61
N ASP A 163 -0.33 3.13 0.65
CA ASP A 163 0.23 3.71 -0.57
C ASP A 163 1.53 4.49 -0.31
N ARG A 164 2.11 5.10 -1.35
CA ARG A 164 3.16 6.11 -1.24
C ARG A 164 2.55 7.51 -1.28
N ALA A 165 3.07 8.43 -0.48
CA ALA A 165 2.53 9.80 -0.36
C ALA A 165 2.43 10.56 -1.70
N LYS A 166 3.34 10.28 -2.64
CA LYS A 166 3.35 10.85 -4.00
C LYS A 166 2.34 10.20 -4.96
N ASP A 167 1.82 9.03 -4.60
CA ASP A 167 0.94 8.19 -5.40
C ASP A 167 -0.52 8.26 -4.88
N VAL A 168 -0.73 8.68 -3.62
CA VAL A 168 -2.05 9.04 -3.06
C VAL A 168 -2.71 10.18 -3.85
N ILE A 169 -4.02 10.07 -4.01
CA ILE A 169 -4.85 11.03 -4.73
C ILE A 169 -5.50 11.95 -3.69
N LYS A 170 -5.27 13.27 -3.81
CA LYS A 170 -5.80 14.26 -2.87
C LYS A 170 -7.09 14.84 -3.41
N SER A 171 -8.23 14.34 -2.92
CA SER A 171 -9.55 14.70 -3.43
C SER A 171 -10.40 15.37 -2.37
N GLY A 172 -10.57 16.69 -2.50
CA GLY A 172 -11.53 17.43 -1.67
C GLY A 172 -11.18 17.58 -0.20
N GLY A 173 -9.90 17.46 0.17
CA GLY A 173 -9.49 17.43 1.57
C GLY A 173 -9.50 16.02 2.17
N GLU A 174 -9.53 14.99 1.31
CA GLU A 174 -9.43 13.59 1.72
C GLU A 174 -8.35 12.86 0.90
N TRP A 175 -7.71 11.87 1.52
CA TRP A 175 -6.73 11.00 0.89
C TRP A 175 -7.38 9.72 0.36
N ILE A 176 -7.17 9.45 -0.93
CA ILE A 176 -7.63 8.24 -1.60
C ILE A 176 -6.42 7.37 -1.95
N SER A 177 -6.37 6.15 -1.41
CA SER A 177 -5.33 5.18 -1.75
C SER A 177 -5.57 4.65 -3.15
N SER A 178 -4.63 4.95 -4.05
CA SER A 178 -4.70 4.48 -5.42
C SER A 178 -4.47 2.97 -5.52
N VAL A 179 -3.67 2.40 -4.61
CA VAL A 179 -3.39 0.96 -4.56
C VAL A 179 -4.59 0.14 -4.07
N GLU A 180 -5.36 0.64 -3.12
CA GLU A 180 -6.59 -0.02 -2.65
C GLU A 180 -7.62 -0.10 -3.78
N LEU A 181 -7.81 1.00 -4.52
CA LEU A 181 -8.67 1.01 -5.70
C LEU A 181 -8.15 0.06 -6.80
N GLU A 182 -6.83 0.01 -7.03
CA GLU A 182 -6.22 -0.94 -7.97
C GLU A 182 -6.50 -2.38 -7.56
N ASN A 183 -6.34 -2.72 -6.28
CA ASN A 183 -6.58 -4.06 -5.76
C ASN A 183 -8.06 -4.45 -5.89
N ALA A 184 -8.98 -3.53 -5.58
CA ALA A 184 -10.42 -3.73 -5.73
C ALA A 184 -10.79 -4.01 -7.20
N LEU A 185 -10.29 -3.20 -8.14
CA LEU A 185 -10.54 -3.37 -9.56
C LEU A 185 -9.95 -4.69 -10.09
N MET A 186 -8.73 -5.06 -9.65
CA MET A 186 -8.09 -6.32 -10.02
C MET A 186 -8.74 -7.56 -9.39
N ALA A 187 -9.66 -7.40 -8.43
CA ALA A 187 -10.43 -8.52 -7.89
C ALA A 187 -11.51 -9.02 -8.86
N HIS A 188 -11.86 -8.23 -9.88
CA HIS A 188 -12.80 -8.62 -10.93
C HIS A 188 -12.17 -9.60 -11.94
N ASP A 189 -12.85 -10.71 -12.24
CA ASP A 189 -12.29 -11.81 -13.06
C ASP A 189 -11.88 -11.38 -14.49
N ASP A 190 -12.57 -10.38 -15.05
CA ASP A 190 -12.29 -9.86 -16.41
C ASP A 190 -11.18 -8.79 -16.46
N VAL A 191 -10.63 -8.38 -15.31
CA VAL A 191 -9.54 -7.40 -15.21
C VAL A 191 -8.20 -8.10 -15.11
N SER A 192 -7.31 -7.83 -16.08
CA SER A 192 -5.96 -8.38 -16.10
C SER A 192 -4.95 -7.50 -15.36
N GLU A 193 -5.04 -6.18 -15.54
CA GLU A 193 -4.21 -5.18 -14.86
C GLU A 193 -5.06 -3.93 -14.63
N ALA A 194 -4.91 -3.27 -13.48
CA ALA A 194 -5.50 -1.97 -13.22
C ALA A 194 -4.46 -1.03 -12.60
N THR A 195 -4.52 0.24 -12.99
CA THR A 195 -3.79 1.32 -12.31
C THR A 195 -4.69 2.54 -12.13
N VAL A 196 -4.61 3.19 -10.97
CA VAL A 196 -5.43 4.36 -10.66
C VAL A 196 -4.52 5.56 -10.43
N VAL A 197 -4.89 6.69 -11.04
CA VAL A 197 -4.16 7.94 -10.93
C VAL A 197 -5.09 9.10 -10.61
N GLY A 198 -4.60 10.04 -9.80
CA GLY A 198 -5.23 11.33 -9.57
C GLY A 198 -5.10 12.22 -10.79
N VAL A 199 -6.22 12.76 -11.25
CA VAL A 199 -6.30 13.71 -12.36
C VAL A 199 -6.80 15.05 -11.83
N PRO A 200 -6.20 16.19 -12.22
CA PRO A 200 -6.62 17.50 -11.75
C PRO A 200 -8.11 17.78 -11.98
N HIS A 201 -8.80 18.28 -10.95
CA HIS A 201 -10.22 18.59 -10.97
C HIS A 201 -10.50 19.97 -10.36
N GLU A 202 -11.32 20.79 -11.03
CA GLU A 202 -11.54 22.19 -10.65
C GLU A 202 -12.09 22.39 -9.22
N LYS A 203 -12.95 21.47 -8.76
CA LYS A 203 -13.59 21.55 -7.44
C LYS A 203 -12.84 20.79 -6.35
N TRP A 204 -12.18 19.68 -6.71
CA TRP A 204 -11.74 18.67 -5.76
C TRP A 204 -10.23 18.53 -5.69
N GLN A 205 -9.49 19.43 -6.36
CA GLN A 205 -8.04 19.34 -6.59
C GLN A 205 -7.68 18.18 -7.50
N GLU A 206 -7.96 16.94 -7.11
CA GLU A 206 -7.82 15.74 -7.92
C GLU A 206 -9.05 14.84 -7.84
N ARG A 207 -9.24 13.99 -8.86
CA ARG A 207 -10.21 12.89 -8.86
C ARG A 207 -9.56 11.60 -9.37
N PRO A 208 -9.91 10.43 -8.81
CA PRO A 208 -9.39 9.16 -9.28
C PRO A 208 -9.91 8.82 -10.67
N VAL A 209 -9.01 8.42 -11.55
CA VAL A 209 -9.31 7.81 -12.85
C VAL A 209 -8.61 6.47 -12.94
N ALA A 210 -9.37 5.43 -13.30
CA ALA A 210 -8.86 4.07 -13.41
C ALA A 210 -8.48 3.76 -14.86
N PHE A 211 -7.33 3.11 -15.03
CA PHE A 211 -6.84 2.59 -16.30
C PHE A 211 -6.80 1.08 -16.20
N VAL A 212 -7.55 0.40 -17.06
CA VAL A 212 -7.85 -1.02 -16.93
C VAL A 212 -7.48 -1.77 -18.21
N VAL A 213 -6.77 -2.87 -18.06
CA VAL A 213 -6.55 -3.86 -19.11
C VAL A 213 -7.55 -4.98 -18.89
N ALA A 214 -8.50 -5.13 -19.82
CA ALA A 214 -9.56 -6.13 -19.74
C ALA A 214 -9.82 -6.80 -21.10
N GLY A 215 -10.63 -7.88 -21.06
CA GLY A 215 -11.07 -8.65 -22.21
C GLY A 215 -11.94 -7.88 -23.22
N GLU A 216 -12.57 -8.60 -24.16
CA GLU A 216 -13.29 -8.00 -25.30
C GLU A 216 -14.62 -7.30 -24.91
N GLU A 217 -15.22 -7.58 -23.75
CA GLU A 217 -16.50 -7.02 -23.31
C GLU A 217 -16.33 -5.77 -22.41
N ARG A 218 -15.80 -4.69 -22.98
CA ARG A 218 -15.37 -3.49 -22.23
C ARG A 218 -16.51 -2.57 -21.75
N ASP A 219 -17.60 -2.44 -22.52
CA ASP A 219 -18.63 -1.43 -22.25
C ASP A 219 -19.49 -1.74 -21.01
N SER A 220 -19.86 -3.00 -20.78
CA SER A 220 -20.59 -3.42 -19.56
C SER A 220 -19.68 -3.45 -18.33
N LEU A 221 -18.41 -3.83 -18.55
CA LEU A 221 -17.42 -3.96 -17.49
C LEU A 221 -17.13 -2.63 -16.78
N LYS A 222 -17.22 -1.50 -17.49
CA LYS A 222 -16.99 -0.18 -16.87
C LYS A 222 -17.95 0.08 -15.71
N ASP A 223 -19.26 -0.09 -15.93
CA ASP A 223 -20.27 0.17 -14.90
C ASP A 223 -20.13 -0.85 -13.75
N GLU A 224 -19.84 -2.12 -14.09
CA GLU A 224 -19.57 -3.18 -13.10
C GLU A 224 -18.38 -2.86 -12.19
N LEU A 225 -17.30 -2.31 -12.74
CA LEU A 225 -16.11 -1.91 -11.96
C LEU A 225 -16.35 -0.70 -11.07
N ILE A 226 -17.15 0.26 -11.53
CA ILE A 226 -17.56 1.42 -10.73
C ILE A 226 -18.43 0.96 -9.56
N ASP A 227 -19.41 0.10 -9.83
CA ASP A 227 -20.29 -0.47 -8.81
C ASP A 227 -19.50 -1.30 -7.80
N LEU A 228 -18.55 -2.13 -8.25
CA LEU A 228 -17.67 -2.92 -7.39
C LEU A 228 -16.91 -2.04 -6.38
N VAL A 229 -16.32 -0.93 -6.83
CA VAL A 229 -15.64 0.00 -5.91
C VAL A 229 -16.63 0.68 -4.97
N ALA A 230 -17.82 1.02 -5.45
CA ALA A 230 -18.84 1.68 -4.63
C ALA A 230 -19.48 0.77 -3.56
N GLU A 231 -19.31 -0.55 -3.64
CA GLU A 231 -19.75 -1.50 -2.61
C GLU A 231 -18.87 -1.45 -1.36
N ASP A 232 -17.55 -1.35 -1.53
CA ASP A 232 -16.57 -1.45 -0.45
C ASP A 232 -16.01 -0.09 0.01
N TYR A 233 -16.11 0.96 -0.84
CA TYR A 233 -15.52 2.26 -0.56
C TYR A 233 -16.54 3.40 -0.57
N PRO A 234 -16.27 4.51 0.17
CA PRO A 234 -17.09 5.70 0.11
C PRO A 234 -17.22 6.28 -1.30
N LYS A 235 -18.33 6.98 -1.59
CA LYS A 235 -18.60 7.53 -2.92
C LYS A 235 -17.49 8.43 -3.47
N TRP A 236 -16.78 9.15 -2.61
CA TRP A 236 -15.68 10.01 -3.04
C TRP A 236 -14.42 9.24 -3.46
N TRP A 237 -14.28 7.96 -3.12
CA TRP A 237 -13.20 7.10 -3.60
C TRP A 237 -13.46 6.55 -5.01
N VAL A 238 -14.73 6.47 -5.41
CA VAL A 238 -15.13 5.88 -6.69
C VAL A 238 -14.49 6.65 -7.86
N PRO A 239 -13.79 5.96 -8.79
CA PRO A 239 -13.23 6.59 -9.99
C PRO A 239 -14.29 7.33 -10.80
N ASP A 240 -13.96 8.54 -11.26
CA ASP A 240 -14.84 9.32 -12.14
C ASP A 240 -14.95 8.68 -13.54
N ASP A 241 -13.91 7.97 -13.96
CA ASP A 241 -13.87 7.27 -15.24
C ASP A 241 -13.00 6.01 -15.16
N VAL A 242 -13.30 5.07 -16.06
CA VAL A 242 -12.54 3.85 -16.31
C VAL A 242 -12.16 3.84 -17.78
N LEU A 243 -10.86 3.95 -18.06
CA LEU A 243 -10.28 3.96 -19.39
C LEU A 243 -9.64 2.62 -19.69
N PHE A 244 -10.03 2.00 -20.80
CA PHE A 244 -9.47 0.73 -21.22
C PHE A 244 -8.20 0.93 -22.04
N ILE A 245 -7.11 0.30 -21.60
CA ILE A 245 -5.80 0.36 -22.25
C ILE A 245 -5.32 -1.04 -22.62
N ASP A 246 -4.38 -1.13 -23.57
CA ASP A 246 -3.88 -2.43 -24.03
C ASP A 246 -2.83 -3.01 -23.06
N GLU A 247 -2.03 -2.17 -22.41
CA GLU A 247 -1.06 -2.56 -21.37
C GLU A 247 -0.77 -1.38 -20.43
N VAL A 248 -0.59 -1.64 -19.13
CA VAL A 248 -0.09 -0.63 -18.18
C VAL A 248 1.42 -0.42 -18.39
N PRO A 249 1.92 0.82 -18.61
CA PRO A 249 3.35 1.10 -18.71
C PRO A 249 4.10 0.60 -17.47
N LYS A 250 5.28 -0.02 -17.68
CA LYS A 250 6.10 -0.61 -16.60
C LYS A 250 7.50 0.02 -16.56
N THR A 251 7.98 0.29 -15.35
CA THR A 251 9.36 0.73 -15.07
C THR A 251 10.38 -0.34 -15.49
N ALA A 252 11.66 0.02 -15.57
CA ALA A 252 12.77 -0.92 -15.84
C ALA A 252 12.85 -2.10 -14.83
N THR A 253 12.25 -1.96 -13.64
CA THR A 253 12.15 -3.01 -12.63
C THR A 253 10.89 -3.89 -12.75
N GLY A 254 10.02 -3.61 -13.71
CA GLY A 254 8.78 -4.35 -13.95
C GLY A 254 7.60 -3.96 -13.06
N LYS A 255 7.66 -2.83 -12.35
CA LYS A 255 6.54 -2.25 -11.59
C LYS A 255 5.74 -1.29 -12.48
N PHE A 256 4.42 -1.16 -12.26
CA PHE A 256 3.58 -0.16 -12.94
C PHE A 256 4.16 1.25 -12.80
N SER A 257 4.13 2.01 -13.89
CA SER A 257 4.70 3.36 -13.99
C SER A 257 3.58 4.38 -14.14
N LYS A 258 3.03 4.84 -13.00
CA LYS A 258 2.01 5.90 -12.96
C LYS A 258 2.50 7.18 -13.61
N LYS A 259 3.81 7.44 -13.53
CA LYS A 259 4.45 8.59 -14.17
C LYS A 259 4.33 8.52 -15.69
N ASP A 260 4.73 7.40 -16.31
CA ASP A 260 4.71 7.27 -17.77
C ASP A 260 3.26 7.26 -18.28
N LEU A 261 2.33 6.68 -17.51
CA LEU A 261 0.90 6.73 -17.79
C LEU A 261 0.36 8.17 -17.77
N ARG A 262 0.69 8.95 -16.74
CA ARG A 262 0.31 10.37 -16.66
C ARG A 262 0.88 11.18 -17.82
N GLU A 263 2.10 10.87 -18.27
CA GLU A 263 2.71 11.52 -19.44
C GLU A 263 2.01 11.13 -20.75
N GLU A 264 1.74 9.84 -20.97
CA GLU A 264 1.09 9.32 -22.19
C GLU A 264 -0.32 9.86 -22.38
N TYR A 265 -1.09 9.95 -21.29
CA TYR A 265 -2.47 10.42 -21.32
C TYR A 265 -2.63 11.91 -21.00
N SER A 266 -1.52 12.66 -20.86
CA SER A 266 -1.57 14.11 -20.58
C SER A 266 -2.24 14.96 -21.67
N ASP A 267 -2.22 14.50 -22.93
CA ASP A 267 -2.80 15.18 -24.09
C ASP A 267 -4.24 14.72 -24.42
N GLU A 268 -4.65 13.53 -23.95
CA GLU A 268 -6.04 13.11 -24.00
C GLU A 268 -6.84 13.88 -22.94
N SER A 269 -8.13 14.05 -23.15
CA SER A 269 -9.01 14.92 -22.36
C SER A 269 -9.27 14.45 -20.92
N LEU A 270 -8.26 13.99 -20.20
CA LEU A 270 -8.30 13.72 -18.76
C LEU A 270 -8.81 14.95 -17.98
N ILE A 271 -8.63 16.15 -18.54
CA ILE A 271 -8.87 17.45 -17.88
C ILE A 271 -10.34 17.92 -17.94
N ALA A 272 -11.20 17.35 -18.80
CA ALA A 272 -12.58 17.84 -18.95
C ALA A 272 -13.57 17.04 -18.07
N GLY A 273 -13.61 17.42 -16.79
CA GLY A 273 -14.49 16.84 -15.78
C GLY A 273 -15.93 16.58 -16.27
N LYS A 274 -16.33 15.31 -16.22
CA LYS A 274 -17.73 14.90 -16.13
C LYS A 274 -17.92 14.17 -14.80
N ALA A 275 -17.74 14.89 -13.70
CA ALA A 275 -18.20 14.40 -12.40
C ALA A 275 -19.73 14.58 -12.29
N PRO A 276 -20.48 13.60 -11.75
CA PRO A 276 -21.81 13.86 -11.21
C PRO A 276 -21.69 14.80 -9.99
N GLU A 277 -22.52 15.85 -9.93
CA GLU A 277 -22.47 16.90 -8.89
C GLU A 277 -22.71 16.42 -7.43
N GLU A 278 -23.13 15.16 -7.22
CA GLU A 278 -23.74 14.68 -5.96
C GLU A 278 -22.85 13.75 -5.07
N ALA A 279 -21.56 13.55 -5.36
CA ALA A 279 -20.75 12.50 -4.70
C ALA A 279 -19.82 12.93 -3.54
N ALA A 280 -20.06 14.08 -2.88
CA ALA A 280 -19.20 14.55 -1.79
C ALA A 280 -19.52 13.89 -0.42
N PRO A 281 -18.54 13.74 0.49
CA PRO A 281 -18.83 13.62 1.92
C PRO A 281 -19.58 14.87 2.40
N GLU A 282 -20.65 14.68 3.17
CA GLU A 282 -21.32 15.80 3.83
C GLU A 282 -20.37 16.35 4.91
N SER A 283 -20.10 17.66 4.86
CA SER A 283 -19.35 18.36 5.90
C SER A 283 -20.26 18.47 7.12
N ASP A 284 -19.96 17.73 8.19
CA ASP A 284 -20.50 18.02 9.53
C ASP A 284 -19.83 19.25 10.16
#